data_AF-A0A7G7SSF3-F1
#
_entry.id   AF-A0A7G7SSF3-F1
#
_cell.length_a   1.000
_cell.length_b   1.000
_cell.length_c   1.000
_cell.angle_alpha   90.00
_cell.angle_beta   90.00
_cell.angle_gamma   90.00
#
_symmetry.space_group_name_H-M   'P 1'
#
loop_
_entity.id
_entity.type
_entity.pdbx_description
1 polymer ?
#
loop_
_entity_poly.entity_id
_entity_poly.type
_entity_poly.pdbx_seq_one_letter_code
_entity_poly.pdbx_strand_id
1 'polypeptide(L)'
;MPSRLGGLLFALKTRVLQLRRALRDLRGGPRRHRRDAGLPIAAAAMSESVTALWPASEETSPLLVAGKIHNLRVAARALHGIEVPAGAVFSFWRQLGRATRRRGFAAGRELREGCLVPSIGGGLCQLSNAIYDAALRQGLQIVERHRHTQVIAGSLAERDRDAVVFWNYVDLRLRADSAWRLEVWLDGDDLHVRILGGAPAVAALPLLPLRRTPAATAANDCTRCGREECHRHVPARAQGIRRTWLVDEDWPEFADDRRRRMQPGDRLLALRRTSFSAVQAALLQRWWLRRGLPLPQVRQRAQRIRLRALQRQLGAQDVELVVPQGLLPGLWLAGELQGRRWDVCMTALPMQVLQAHLDVAAQRHPDSATLRDFRADPLLVEAERAALAQARHWITPHRELLALAGSRGIALQWQRPLLPDAAQPNSNGAAAQVLLAASSLARKGAFELREALRGLPVQLLLPPGAQETPQFWSGFDVRRVASMADGVQAAAVVVLPAWIEQQPRGVLLALALGRPVIATAACGLGADDGAWRCVEAGDSAALRAQLVDALGLPG
;
A
#
# COMPACT_ATOMS: atom_id res chain seq x y z
N MET A 1 -6.81 45.89 -4.99
CA MET A 1 -7.42 44.53 -4.98
C MET A 1 -7.65 44.09 -6.42
N PRO A 2 -7.53 42.79 -6.75
CA PRO A 2 -7.83 42.33 -8.11
C PRO A 2 -9.33 42.53 -8.41
N SER A 3 -9.66 43.14 -9.54
CA SER A 3 -11.04 43.48 -9.94
C SER A 3 -11.69 42.35 -10.75
N ARG A 4 -13.03 42.27 -10.72
CA ARG A 4 -13.80 41.31 -11.56
C ARG A 4 -13.57 41.55 -13.06
N LEU A 5 -13.46 42.81 -13.47
CA LEU A 5 -13.13 43.20 -14.85
C LEU A 5 -11.74 42.71 -15.27
N GLY A 6 -10.74 42.82 -14.38
CA GLY A 6 -9.41 42.24 -14.59
C GLY A 6 -9.46 40.71 -14.74
N GLY A 7 -10.33 40.04 -13.99
CA GLY A 7 -10.59 38.60 -14.13
C GLY A 7 -11.15 38.21 -15.51
N LEU A 8 -12.11 38.99 -16.03
CA LEU A 8 -12.70 38.77 -17.36
C LEU A 8 -11.69 39.02 -18.48
N LEU A 9 -10.94 40.13 -18.42
CA LEU A 9 -9.88 40.44 -19.37
C LEU A 9 -8.80 39.34 -19.40
N PHE A 10 -8.41 38.83 -18.24
CA PHE A 10 -7.49 37.69 -18.15
C PHE A 10 -8.06 36.43 -18.83
N ALA A 11 -9.34 36.13 -18.63
CA ALA A 11 -9.99 34.99 -19.26
C ALA A 11 -10.03 35.12 -20.79
N LEU A 12 -10.37 36.30 -21.31
CA LEU A 12 -10.37 36.58 -22.75
C LEU A 12 -8.97 36.43 -23.35
N LYS A 13 -7.96 37.06 -22.73
CA LYS A 13 -6.55 36.94 -23.14
C LYS A 13 -6.09 35.48 -23.18
N THR A 14 -6.47 34.70 -22.15
CA THR A 14 -6.18 33.27 -22.07
C THR A 14 -6.79 32.51 -23.26
N ARG A 15 -8.04 32.79 -23.62
CA ARG A 15 -8.71 32.13 -24.76
C ARG A 15 -8.02 32.43 -26.10
N VAL A 16 -7.64 33.68 -26.33
CA VAL A 16 -6.90 34.07 -27.54
C VAL A 16 -5.56 33.34 -27.62
N LEU A 17 -4.81 33.26 -26.52
CA LEU A 17 -3.52 32.55 -26.47
C LEU A 17 -3.69 31.04 -26.68
N GLN A 18 -4.74 30.43 -26.12
CA GLN A 18 -5.08 29.03 -26.35
C GLN A 18 -5.43 28.76 -27.82
N LEU A 19 -6.23 29.61 -28.46
CA LEU A 19 -6.57 29.48 -29.88
C LEU A 19 -5.33 29.61 -30.77
N ARG A 20 -4.51 30.64 -30.52
CA ARG A 20 -3.24 30.84 -31.24
C ARG A 20 -2.31 29.64 -31.10
N ARG A 21 -2.23 29.05 -29.89
CA ARG A 21 -1.46 27.82 -29.65
C ARG A 21 -2.02 26.64 -30.42
N ALA A 22 -3.35 26.44 -30.39
CA ALA A 22 -3.99 25.36 -31.13
C ALA A 22 -3.70 25.46 -32.64
N LEU A 23 -3.83 26.66 -33.22
CA LEU A 23 -3.52 26.90 -34.64
C LEU A 23 -2.05 26.62 -34.97
N ARG A 24 -1.11 26.99 -34.08
CA ARG A 24 0.32 26.68 -34.27
C ARG A 24 0.59 25.18 -34.21
N ASP A 25 -0.02 24.48 -33.25
CA ASP A 25 0.19 23.05 -33.07
C ASP A 25 -0.50 22.20 -34.16
N LEU A 26 -1.42 22.74 -34.95
CA LEU A 26 -1.95 22.07 -36.15
C LEU A 26 -0.86 21.86 -37.22
N ARG A 27 0.16 22.72 -37.28
CA ARG A 27 1.24 22.68 -38.28
C ARG A 27 2.44 21.82 -37.86
N GLY A 28 2.22 20.77 -37.06
CA GLY A 28 3.28 19.87 -36.58
C GLY A 28 3.57 19.98 -35.08
N GLY A 29 2.54 20.18 -34.26
CA GLY A 29 2.66 20.17 -32.81
C GLY A 29 3.13 18.83 -32.22
N PRO A 30 3.54 18.83 -30.94
CA PRO A 30 4.07 17.64 -30.28
C PRO A 30 3.03 16.51 -30.23
N ARG A 31 3.51 15.28 -30.40
CA ARG A 31 2.69 14.06 -30.32
C ARG A 31 2.68 13.53 -28.89
N ARG A 32 1.70 12.65 -28.62
CA ARG A 32 1.66 11.95 -27.34
C ARG A 32 2.58 10.75 -27.41
N HIS A 33 3.50 10.62 -26.46
CA HIS A 33 4.44 9.50 -26.39
C HIS A 33 3.89 8.38 -25.51
N ARG A 34 4.30 7.13 -25.78
CA ARG A 34 3.84 5.92 -25.07
C ARG A 34 4.76 5.58 -23.90
N ARG A 35 4.26 4.72 -23.02
CA ARG A 35 5.08 4.02 -22.03
C ARG A 35 5.59 2.73 -22.64
N ASP A 36 6.78 2.33 -22.21
CA ASP A 36 7.38 1.04 -22.58
C ASP A 36 7.31 0.81 -24.10
N ALA A 37 7.71 1.83 -24.87
CA ALA A 37 7.71 1.77 -26.32
C ALA A 37 8.83 0.86 -26.85
N GLY A 38 9.68 0.33 -25.96
CA GLY A 38 10.79 -0.54 -26.29
C GLY A 38 11.94 0.23 -26.95
N LEU A 39 12.07 1.53 -26.65
CA LEU A 39 13.12 2.34 -27.24
C LEU A 39 14.49 1.94 -26.66
N PRO A 40 15.56 1.95 -27.47
CA PRO A 40 16.91 1.69 -27.00
C PRO A 40 17.41 2.86 -26.15
N ILE A 41 17.16 2.79 -24.85
CA ILE A 41 17.52 3.83 -23.87
C ILE A 41 18.78 3.39 -23.14
N ALA A 42 19.82 4.23 -23.21
CA ALA A 42 21.07 4.00 -22.49
C ALA A 42 20.86 4.24 -20.98
N ALA A 43 20.58 3.18 -20.21
CA ALA A 43 20.28 3.26 -18.79
C ALA A 43 21.43 3.83 -17.93
N ALA A 44 22.68 3.73 -18.40
CA ALA A 44 23.86 4.26 -17.71
C ALA A 44 23.91 5.81 -17.70
N ALA A 45 23.24 6.48 -18.64
CA ALA A 45 23.14 7.94 -18.65
C ALA A 45 21.88 8.36 -17.88
N MET A 46 22.06 8.84 -16.65
CA MET A 46 20.94 9.15 -15.75
C MET A 46 21.15 10.48 -15.02
N SER A 47 20.06 11.21 -14.86
CA SER A 47 19.97 12.37 -13.98
C SER A 47 18.71 12.31 -13.12
N GLU A 48 18.79 12.86 -11.92
CA GLU A 48 17.67 12.89 -10.98
C GLU A 48 17.52 14.27 -10.34
N SER A 49 16.26 14.67 -10.16
CA SER A 49 15.83 15.83 -9.38
C SER A 49 14.89 15.36 -8.28
N VAL A 50 15.21 15.71 -7.04
CA VAL A 50 14.42 15.40 -5.85
C VAL A 50 13.95 16.69 -5.21
N THR A 51 12.66 16.78 -4.86
CA THR A 51 12.09 17.97 -4.22
C THR A 51 11.09 17.59 -3.14
N ALA A 52 11.18 18.25 -1.98
CA ALA A 52 10.27 18.01 -0.86
C ALA A 52 8.79 18.24 -1.22
N LEU A 53 7.94 17.29 -0.82
CA LEU A 53 6.49 17.38 -0.95
C LEU A 53 5.90 18.38 0.03
N TRP A 54 6.45 18.45 1.24
CA TRP A 54 6.01 19.36 2.28
C TRP A 54 6.98 20.55 2.38
N PRO A 55 6.47 21.80 2.40
CA PRO A 55 7.33 22.96 2.59
C PRO A 55 7.92 22.99 4.01
N ALA A 56 9.12 23.56 4.16
CA ALA A 56 9.71 23.79 5.47
C ALA A 56 8.98 24.87 6.29
N SER A 57 8.29 25.82 5.63
CA SER A 57 7.53 26.87 6.29
C SER A 57 6.04 26.52 6.43
N GLU A 58 5.45 26.84 7.59
CA GLU A 58 4.04 26.62 7.93
C GLU A 58 3.08 27.66 7.31
N GLU A 59 3.60 28.53 6.44
CA GLU A 59 2.87 29.67 5.90
C GLU A 59 1.71 29.27 4.97
N THR A 60 1.75 28.05 4.39
CA THR A 60 0.69 27.55 3.51
C THR A 60 -0.30 26.65 4.25
N SER A 61 -1.60 26.80 3.98
CA SER A 61 -2.63 25.85 4.42
C SER A 61 -2.26 24.37 4.12
N PRO A 62 -2.21 23.48 5.13
CA PRO A 62 -1.88 22.06 4.94
C PRO A 62 -2.79 21.34 3.93
N LEU A 63 -4.04 21.76 3.81
CA LEU A 63 -4.99 21.23 2.84
C LEU A 63 -4.60 21.49 1.40
N LEU A 64 -4.07 22.69 1.11
CA LEU A 64 -3.63 23.05 -0.23
C LEU A 64 -2.32 22.34 -0.59
N VAL A 65 -1.47 22.07 0.40
CA VAL A 65 -0.29 21.21 0.24
C VAL A 65 -0.72 19.76 -0.05
N ALA A 66 -1.64 19.21 0.72
CA ALA A 66 -2.20 17.88 0.49
C ALA A 66 -2.89 17.76 -0.89
N GLY A 67 -3.63 18.80 -1.29
CA GLY A 67 -4.19 18.95 -2.63
C GLY A 67 -3.15 18.98 -3.74
N LYS A 68 -2.04 19.71 -3.55
CA LYS A 68 -0.88 19.68 -4.45
C LYS A 68 -0.33 18.26 -4.57
N ILE A 69 -0.05 17.59 -3.45
CA ILE A 69 0.54 16.23 -3.45
C ILE A 69 -0.39 15.25 -4.18
N HIS A 70 -1.70 15.36 -3.97
CA HIS A 70 -2.68 14.60 -4.72
C HIS A 70 -2.61 14.86 -6.23
N ASN A 71 -2.50 16.12 -6.65
CA ASN A 71 -2.33 16.48 -8.07
C ASN A 71 -1.03 15.93 -8.66
N LEU A 72 0.08 16.00 -7.89
CA LEU A 72 1.37 15.44 -8.29
C LEU A 72 1.28 13.92 -8.46
N ARG A 73 0.61 13.21 -7.54
CA ARG A 73 0.32 11.77 -7.67
C ARG A 73 -0.44 11.44 -8.96
N VAL A 74 -1.50 12.19 -9.25
CA VAL A 74 -2.29 12.00 -10.49
C VAL A 74 -1.44 12.28 -11.73
N ALA A 75 -0.57 13.30 -11.70
CA ALA A 75 0.32 13.62 -12.81
C ALA A 75 1.47 12.62 -12.98
N ALA A 76 2.06 12.15 -11.89
CA ALA A 76 3.09 11.11 -11.90
C ALA A 76 2.56 9.83 -12.54
N ARG A 77 1.34 9.39 -12.17
CA ARG A 77 0.66 8.26 -12.84
C ARG A 77 0.48 8.46 -14.32
N ALA A 78 0.43 9.69 -14.84
CA ALA A 78 0.30 10.00 -16.26
C ALA A 78 1.66 10.05 -16.99
N LEU A 79 2.71 10.53 -16.31
CA LEU A 79 4.01 10.88 -16.88
C LEU A 79 5.11 9.84 -16.63
N HIS A 80 4.97 8.99 -15.62
CA HIS A 80 5.93 7.94 -15.31
C HIS A 80 6.04 6.92 -16.46
N GLY A 81 7.28 6.56 -16.80
CA GLY A 81 7.63 5.56 -17.80
C GLY A 81 7.46 6.04 -19.25
N ILE A 82 7.26 7.34 -19.49
CA ILE A 82 7.13 7.86 -20.85
C ILE A 82 8.46 7.78 -21.58
N GLU A 83 8.46 7.17 -22.76
CA GLU A 83 9.63 7.04 -23.62
C GLU A 83 9.49 7.95 -24.84
N VAL A 84 10.52 8.75 -25.10
CA VAL A 84 10.54 9.77 -26.15
C VAL A 84 11.61 9.40 -27.18
N PRO A 85 11.26 9.23 -28.46
CA PRO A 85 12.23 8.94 -29.52
C PRO A 85 13.24 10.07 -29.74
N ALA A 86 14.39 9.71 -30.32
CA ALA A 86 15.38 10.66 -30.82
C ALA A 86 14.74 11.73 -31.72
N GLY A 87 15.12 12.99 -31.51
CA GLY A 87 14.61 14.16 -32.25
C GLY A 87 13.17 14.57 -31.95
N ALA A 88 12.40 13.73 -31.24
CA ALA A 88 11.00 14.00 -30.93
C ALA A 88 10.87 15.00 -29.77
N VAL A 89 9.80 15.81 -29.82
CA VAL A 89 9.51 16.80 -28.78
C VAL A 89 8.58 16.20 -27.73
N PHE A 90 9.05 16.16 -26.49
CA PHE A 90 8.19 15.99 -25.31
C PHE A 90 7.45 17.30 -25.03
N SER A 91 6.18 17.20 -24.64
CA SER A 91 5.37 18.33 -24.17
C SER A 91 4.61 17.93 -22.93
N PHE A 92 4.81 18.68 -21.84
CA PHE A 92 4.17 18.41 -20.56
C PHE A 92 2.64 18.35 -20.69
N TRP A 93 2.03 19.35 -21.31
CA TRP A 93 0.57 19.39 -21.48
C TRP A 93 0.05 18.40 -22.51
N ARG A 94 0.84 18.03 -23.53
CA ARG A 94 0.42 16.98 -24.48
C ARG A 94 0.34 15.62 -23.80
N GLN A 95 1.25 15.33 -22.87
CA GLN A 95 1.23 14.09 -22.10
C GLN A 95 0.16 14.08 -21.01
N LEU A 96 0.08 15.17 -20.23
CA LEU A 96 -0.80 15.26 -19.06
C LEU A 96 -2.24 15.60 -19.42
N GLY A 97 -2.48 16.48 -20.39
CA GLY A 97 -3.80 17.05 -20.70
C GLY A 97 -4.32 18.02 -19.62
N ARG A 98 -5.54 18.55 -19.80
CA ARG A 98 -6.16 19.51 -18.89
C ARG A 98 -6.40 18.92 -17.49
N ALA A 99 -5.92 19.58 -16.45
CA ALA A 99 -6.25 19.23 -15.07
C ALA A 99 -7.73 19.58 -14.77
N THR A 100 -8.54 18.58 -14.39
CA THR A 100 -9.96 18.77 -14.04
C THR A 100 -10.36 17.83 -12.90
N ARG A 101 -11.41 18.19 -12.15
CA ARG A 101 -11.97 17.34 -11.09
C ARG A 101 -12.40 15.96 -11.61
N ARG A 102 -12.98 15.92 -12.82
CA ARG A 102 -13.40 14.65 -13.47
C ARG A 102 -12.23 13.71 -13.74
N ARG A 103 -11.02 14.25 -13.92
CA ARG A 103 -9.78 13.48 -14.11
C ARG A 103 -9.05 13.21 -12.79
N GLY A 104 -9.69 13.47 -11.64
CA GLY A 104 -9.15 13.24 -10.32
C GLY A 104 -8.33 14.38 -9.73
N PHE A 105 -8.20 15.53 -10.39
CA PHE A 105 -7.43 16.65 -9.80
C PHE A 105 -8.21 17.34 -8.68
N ALA A 106 -7.50 17.70 -7.62
CA ALA A 106 -7.99 18.42 -6.45
C ALA A 106 -7.56 19.90 -6.45
N ALA A 107 -8.16 20.68 -5.55
CA ALA A 107 -7.69 22.04 -5.30
C ALA A 107 -6.35 21.98 -4.56
N GLY A 108 -5.29 22.49 -5.19
CA GLY A 108 -3.97 22.65 -4.58
C GLY A 108 -3.55 24.13 -4.61
N ARG A 109 -2.38 24.43 -4.07
CA ARG A 109 -1.83 25.80 -4.08
C ARG A 109 -1.38 26.22 -5.49
N GLU A 110 -1.80 27.40 -5.94
CA GLU A 110 -1.31 28.06 -7.14
C GLU A 110 -0.85 29.47 -6.77
N LEU A 111 0.34 29.88 -7.20
CA LEU A 111 0.79 31.26 -7.06
C LEU A 111 0.34 32.06 -8.28
N ARG A 112 -0.52 33.05 -8.07
CA ARG A 112 -1.06 33.89 -9.13
C ARG A 112 -1.06 35.35 -8.73
N GLU A 113 -0.35 36.18 -9.50
CA GLU A 113 -0.25 37.62 -9.31
C GLU A 113 0.18 38.02 -7.88
N GLY A 114 1.15 37.31 -7.31
CA GLY A 114 1.65 37.59 -5.95
C GLY A 114 0.85 36.96 -4.81
N CYS A 115 -0.27 36.29 -5.11
CA CYS A 115 -1.11 35.65 -4.10
C CYS A 115 -1.18 34.13 -4.28
N LEU A 116 -1.17 33.39 -3.17
CA LEU A 116 -1.44 31.96 -3.15
C LEU A 116 -2.96 31.75 -3.15
N VAL A 117 -3.47 31.13 -4.22
CA VAL A 117 -4.90 30.85 -4.43
C VAL A 117 -5.15 29.35 -4.59
N PRO A 118 -6.29 28.83 -4.09
CA PRO A 118 -6.71 27.46 -4.37
C PRO A 118 -7.09 27.28 -5.85
N SER A 119 -6.52 26.28 -6.52
CA SER A 119 -6.81 26.00 -7.93
C SER A 119 -6.78 24.50 -8.25
N ILE A 120 -7.62 24.08 -9.19
CA ILE A 120 -7.67 22.68 -9.62
C ILE A 120 -6.42 22.34 -10.44
N GLY A 121 -5.65 21.35 -9.99
CA GLY A 121 -4.32 21.09 -10.55
C GLY A 121 -3.25 22.04 -10.02
N GLY A 122 -3.55 22.84 -8.97
CA GLY A 122 -2.55 23.66 -8.31
C GLY A 122 -1.36 22.83 -7.84
N GLY A 123 -0.16 23.38 -8.05
CA GLY A 123 1.11 22.80 -7.63
C GLY A 123 1.83 21.93 -8.68
N LEU A 124 1.27 21.78 -9.87
CA LEU A 124 1.94 21.10 -11.00
C LEU A 124 3.25 21.76 -11.43
N CYS A 125 3.44 23.05 -11.13
CA CYS A 125 4.72 23.74 -11.40
C CYS A 125 5.90 23.10 -10.66
N GLN A 126 5.68 22.46 -9.50
CA GLN A 126 6.76 21.73 -8.83
C GLN A 126 7.28 20.58 -9.70
N LEU A 127 6.38 19.87 -10.37
CA LEU A 127 6.75 18.76 -11.24
C LEU A 127 7.41 19.24 -12.54
N SER A 128 6.91 20.30 -13.17
CA SER A 128 7.58 20.86 -14.36
C SER A 128 8.96 21.41 -14.04
N ASN A 129 9.15 22.05 -12.86
CA ASN A 129 10.47 22.49 -12.39
C ASN A 129 11.41 21.30 -12.23
N ALA A 130 10.97 20.20 -11.60
CA ALA A 130 11.79 19.01 -11.39
C ALA A 130 12.14 18.29 -12.71
N ILE A 131 11.19 18.21 -13.65
CA ILE A 131 11.45 17.69 -15.01
C ILE A 131 12.47 18.56 -15.73
N TYR A 132 12.35 19.88 -15.63
CA TYR A 132 13.30 20.80 -16.22
C TYR A 132 14.70 20.67 -15.59
N ASP A 133 14.79 20.56 -14.26
CA ASP A 133 16.06 20.37 -13.56
C ASP A 133 16.77 19.08 -14.00
N ALA A 134 16.05 17.96 -14.05
CA ALA A 134 16.60 16.70 -14.55
C ALA A 134 17.02 16.83 -16.02
N ALA A 135 16.19 17.44 -16.87
CA ALA A 135 16.50 17.63 -18.28
C ALA A 135 17.75 18.49 -18.52
N LEU A 136 17.92 19.57 -17.75
CA LEU A 136 19.13 20.39 -17.79
C LEU A 136 20.38 19.60 -17.40
N ARG A 137 20.32 18.82 -16.31
CA ARG A 137 21.44 17.98 -15.85
C ARG A 137 21.81 16.91 -16.87
N GLN A 138 20.82 16.37 -17.57
CA GLN A 138 20.99 15.40 -18.63
C GLN A 138 21.50 16.02 -19.95
N GLY A 139 21.40 17.34 -20.11
CA GLY A 139 21.78 18.04 -21.34
C GLY A 139 20.71 18.02 -22.44
N LEU A 140 19.44 17.75 -22.10
CA LEU A 140 18.34 17.82 -23.08
C LEU A 140 18.16 19.24 -23.63
N GLN A 141 17.80 19.34 -24.91
CA GLN A 141 17.43 20.60 -25.53
C GLN A 141 16.12 21.13 -24.94
N ILE A 142 16.15 22.38 -24.48
CA ILE A 142 14.98 23.10 -23.95
C ILE A 142 14.28 23.81 -25.11
N VAL A 143 13.24 23.19 -25.67
CA VAL A 143 12.48 23.72 -26.82
C VAL A 143 11.52 24.83 -26.39
N GLU A 144 10.93 24.73 -25.20
CA GLU A 144 10.05 25.75 -24.63
C GLU A 144 10.17 25.73 -23.10
N ARG A 145 10.43 26.90 -22.51
CA ARG A 145 10.46 27.15 -21.05
C ARG A 145 9.93 28.55 -20.79
N HIS A 146 9.18 28.70 -19.70
CA HIS A 146 8.72 30.00 -19.20
C HIS A 146 9.13 30.15 -17.73
N ARG A 147 9.56 31.36 -17.33
CA ARG A 147 9.98 31.69 -15.94
C ARG A 147 8.79 32.17 -15.11
N HIS A 148 8.81 31.93 -13.80
CA HIS A 148 7.86 32.49 -12.84
C HIS A 148 8.12 33.98 -12.69
N THR A 149 7.06 34.77 -12.56
CA THR A 149 7.16 36.21 -12.27
C THR A 149 7.65 36.50 -10.85
N GLN A 150 7.51 35.53 -9.92
CA GLN A 150 7.90 35.65 -8.52
C GLN A 150 8.63 34.38 -8.07
N VAL A 151 9.71 34.55 -7.29
CA VAL A 151 10.54 33.47 -6.75
C VAL A 151 10.15 33.24 -5.28
N ILE A 152 9.89 31.99 -4.91
CA ILE A 152 9.65 31.57 -3.52
C ILE A 152 10.96 31.04 -2.95
N ALA A 153 11.27 31.40 -1.70
CA ALA A 153 12.46 30.92 -1.01
C ALA A 153 12.52 29.38 -0.93
N GLY A 154 13.69 28.80 -1.13
CA GLY A 154 13.92 27.34 -1.12
C GLY A 154 13.36 26.57 -2.33
N SER A 155 12.85 27.26 -3.36
CA SER A 155 12.39 26.63 -4.60
C SER A 155 13.50 26.56 -5.65
N LEU A 156 13.37 25.63 -6.60
CA LEU A 156 14.28 25.55 -7.76
C LEU A 156 14.34 26.86 -8.57
N ALA A 157 13.33 27.73 -8.46
CA ALA A 157 13.33 29.04 -9.13
C ALA A 157 14.48 29.96 -8.68
N GLU A 158 14.96 29.83 -7.44
CA GLU A 158 16.13 30.60 -6.96
C GLU A 158 17.33 30.40 -7.87
N ARG A 159 17.55 29.15 -8.31
CA ARG A 159 18.68 28.72 -9.13
C ARG A 159 18.41 28.79 -10.63
N ASP A 160 17.37 29.53 -11.06
CA ASP A 160 16.88 29.58 -12.45
C ASP A 160 16.51 28.20 -13.03
N ARG A 161 16.08 27.30 -12.15
CA ARG A 161 15.63 25.93 -12.46
C ARG A 161 14.11 25.82 -12.46
N ASP A 162 13.42 26.87 -12.89
CA ASP A 162 11.96 26.90 -12.94
C ASP A 162 11.38 26.85 -14.36
N ALA A 163 10.27 26.15 -14.49
CA ALA A 163 9.48 26.01 -15.69
C ALA A 163 8.00 26.15 -15.34
N VAL A 164 7.42 27.32 -15.64
CA VAL A 164 5.98 27.57 -15.50
C VAL A 164 5.22 26.76 -16.53
N VAL A 165 4.09 26.18 -16.11
CA VAL A 165 3.13 25.53 -17.00
C VAL A 165 1.73 26.08 -16.75
N PHE A 166 1.02 26.44 -17.81
CA PHE A 166 -0.37 26.91 -17.76
C PHE A 166 -1.16 26.35 -18.94
N TRP A 167 -2.26 25.67 -18.64
CA TRP A 167 -3.04 24.95 -19.64
C TRP A 167 -3.61 25.89 -20.73
N ASN A 168 -3.36 25.67 -22.02
CA ASN A 168 -2.36 24.79 -22.67
C ASN A 168 -1.37 25.59 -23.54
N TYR A 169 -1.20 26.87 -23.25
CA TYR A 169 -0.39 27.78 -24.06
C TYR A 169 0.97 28.13 -23.45
N VAL A 170 1.19 27.82 -22.16
CA VAL A 170 2.49 27.90 -21.48
C VAL A 170 2.88 26.47 -21.13
N ASP A 171 3.95 25.96 -21.74
CA ASP A 171 4.31 24.54 -21.70
C ASP A 171 5.80 24.36 -21.41
N LEU A 172 6.17 23.15 -20.98
CA LEU A 172 7.55 22.70 -20.94
C LEU A 172 7.76 21.71 -22.09
N ARG A 173 8.62 22.08 -23.04
CA ARG A 173 8.96 21.23 -24.19
C ARG A 173 10.44 20.91 -24.22
N LEU A 174 10.74 19.62 -24.39
CA LEU A 174 12.10 19.08 -24.34
C LEU A 174 12.37 18.21 -25.58
N ARG A 175 13.62 18.15 -26.02
CA ARG A 175 14.09 17.28 -27.12
C ARG A 175 15.47 16.73 -26.77
N ALA A 176 15.79 15.55 -27.27
CA ALA A 176 17.14 14.99 -27.23
C ALA A 176 17.48 14.36 -28.59
N ASP A 177 18.77 14.21 -28.88
CA ASP A 177 19.24 13.58 -30.12
C ASP A 177 19.20 12.04 -30.07
N SER A 178 19.05 11.47 -28.86
CA SER A 178 18.84 10.05 -28.64
C SER A 178 17.51 9.79 -27.92
N ALA A 179 17.05 8.54 -27.92
CA ALA A 179 15.89 8.16 -27.13
C ALA A 179 16.15 8.33 -25.63
N TRP A 180 15.09 8.66 -24.89
CA TRP A 180 15.13 8.85 -23.44
C TRP A 180 13.81 8.48 -22.77
N ARG A 181 13.87 8.24 -21.46
CA ARG A 181 12.71 7.87 -20.63
C ARG A 181 12.58 8.79 -19.43
N LEU A 182 11.34 9.18 -19.15
CA LEU A 182 10.95 9.98 -17.99
C LEU A 182 10.35 9.07 -16.91
N GLU A 183 10.94 9.08 -15.72
CA GLU A 183 10.43 8.39 -14.55
C GLU A 183 10.03 9.41 -13.49
N VAL A 184 8.81 9.28 -12.97
CA VAL A 184 8.26 10.17 -11.94
C VAL A 184 7.59 9.34 -10.85
N TRP A 185 7.98 9.52 -9.60
CA TRP A 185 7.30 8.89 -8.46
C TRP A 185 7.37 9.79 -7.23
N LEU A 186 6.53 9.48 -6.25
CA LEU A 186 6.54 10.13 -4.95
C LEU A 186 6.69 9.06 -3.88
N ASP A 187 7.55 9.30 -2.90
CA ASP A 187 7.57 8.54 -1.65
C ASP A 187 6.76 9.29 -0.57
N GLY A 188 7.04 9.07 0.72
CA GLY A 188 6.34 9.74 1.83
C GLY A 188 6.66 11.23 1.97
N ASP A 189 7.79 11.69 1.43
CA ASP A 189 8.42 12.96 1.76
C ASP A 189 8.83 13.77 0.53
N ASP A 190 9.21 13.11 -0.56
CA ASP A 190 9.82 13.70 -1.74
C ASP A 190 9.11 13.33 -3.06
N LEU A 191 9.19 14.27 -4.01
CA LEU A 191 8.91 14.05 -5.43
C LEU A 191 10.23 13.77 -6.14
N HIS A 192 10.29 12.63 -6.82
CA HIS A 192 11.42 12.23 -7.64
C HIS A 192 11.08 12.34 -9.12
N VAL A 193 12.03 12.91 -9.87
CA VAL A 193 12.00 12.92 -11.32
C VAL A 193 13.36 12.47 -11.83
N ARG A 194 13.36 11.42 -12.65
CA ARG A 194 14.57 10.86 -13.24
C ARG A 194 14.43 10.81 -14.76
N ILE A 195 15.51 11.12 -15.45
CA ILE A 195 15.63 10.95 -16.89
C ILE A 195 16.74 9.94 -17.18
N LEU A 196 16.42 8.95 -17.99
CA LEU A 196 17.34 7.93 -18.49
C LEU A 196 17.59 8.15 -19.99
N GLY A 197 18.85 8.03 -20.43
CA GLY A 197 19.26 8.30 -21.80
C GLY A 197 19.21 9.79 -22.15
N GLY A 198 19.08 10.09 -23.44
CA GLY A 198 19.09 11.47 -23.95
C GLY A 198 20.50 12.09 -23.94
N ALA A 199 21.22 11.91 -25.04
CA ALA A 199 22.51 12.57 -25.27
C ALA A 199 22.32 14.09 -25.43
N PRO A 200 23.33 14.90 -25.06
CA PRO A 200 23.26 16.34 -25.19
C PRO A 200 23.17 16.75 -26.65
N ALA A 201 22.17 17.60 -26.97
CA ALA A 201 22.20 18.36 -28.21
C ALA A 201 23.25 19.48 -28.06
N VAL A 202 24.15 19.62 -29.03
CA VAL A 202 25.18 20.68 -29.03
C VAL A 202 24.54 22.06 -28.79
N ALA A 203 25.20 22.84 -27.93
CA ALA A 203 24.69 23.94 -27.12
C ALA A 203 23.94 25.09 -27.84
N ALA A 204 22.96 25.65 -27.11
CA ALA A 204 22.90 27.10 -26.89
C ALA A 204 22.05 27.41 -25.64
N LEU A 205 22.68 27.88 -24.57
CA LEU A 205 22.05 28.85 -23.67
C LEU A 205 22.89 30.13 -23.75
N PRO A 206 22.24 31.25 -24.12
CA PRO A 206 22.20 32.32 -23.16
C PRO A 206 20.75 32.77 -23.02
N LEU A 207 20.06 32.30 -21.98
CA LEU A 207 18.88 33.04 -21.54
C LEU A 207 19.41 34.31 -20.87
N LEU A 208 19.21 35.45 -21.53
CA LEU A 208 19.53 36.78 -21.01
C LEU A 208 19.10 36.90 -19.52
N PRO A 209 19.95 37.49 -18.66
CA PRO A 209 19.57 37.80 -17.30
C PRO A 209 18.42 38.81 -17.33
N LEU A 210 17.22 38.39 -16.90
CA LEU A 210 16.13 39.32 -16.62
C LEU A 210 16.26 39.77 -15.17
N ARG A 211 16.18 41.09 -14.93
CA ARG A 211 16.08 41.65 -13.57
C ARG A 211 14.87 41.02 -12.87
N ARG A 212 15.15 40.22 -11.83
CA ARG A 212 14.11 39.65 -10.96
C ARG A 212 13.71 40.68 -9.91
N THR A 213 12.44 40.68 -9.53
CA THR A 213 12.06 41.19 -8.21
C THR A 213 12.69 40.27 -7.15
N PRO A 214 13.25 40.82 -6.06
CA PRO A 214 13.80 40.02 -4.96
C PRO A 214 12.80 38.97 -4.47
N ALA A 215 13.30 37.85 -3.94
CA ALA A 215 12.44 36.89 -3.24
C ALA A 215 11.63 37.65 -2.19
N ALA A 216 10.30 37.68 -2.35
CA ALA A 216 9.44 38.21 -1.31
C ALA A 216 9.52 37.24 -0.12
N THR A 217 9.61 37.79 1.09
CA THR A 217 9.72 37.00 2.33
C THR A 217 8.53 36.05 2.53
N ALA A 218 7.34 36.42 2.02
CA ALA A 218 6.19 35.53 1.90
C ALA A 218 5.24 36.02 0.79
N ALA A 219 4.59 35.09 0.07
CA ALA A 219 3.47 35.42 -0.82
C ALA A 219 2.18 35.58 0.00
N ASN A 220 1.29 36.49 -0.39
CA ASN A 220 0.01 36.68 0.31
C ASN A 220 -0.88 35.43 0.16
N ASP A 221 -1.25 34.75 1.25
CA ASP A 221 -2.13 33.59 1.20
C ASP A 221 -3.61 34.02 1.22
N CYS A 222 -4.36 33.76 0.14
CA CYS A 222 -5.78 34.11 0.05
C CYS A 222 -6.66 33.36 1.06
N THR A 223 -6.14 32.33 1.74
CA THR A 223 -6.81 31.64 2.85
C THR A 223 -6.55 32.28 4.21
N ARG A 224 -5.59 33.20 4.32
CA ARG A 224 -5.16 33.82 5.58
C ARG A 224 -5.10 35.36 5.54
N CYS A 225 -5.25 35.97 4.38
CA CYS A 225 -5.10 37.43 4.19
C CYS A 225 -6.20 38.29 4.84
N GLY A 226 -7.23 37.69 5.45
CA GLY A 226 -8.32 38.39 6.17
C GLY A 226 -9.25 39.25 5.29
N ARG A 227 -9.06 39.26 3.97
CA ARG A 227 -9.82 40.11 3.03
C ARG A 227 -10.98 39.33 2.41
N GLU A 228 -12.08 39.22 3.15
CA GLU A 228 -13.26 38.43 2.75
C GLU A 228 -13.99 38.99 1.52
N GLU A 229 -13.92 40.29 1.30
CA GLU A 229 -14.53 40.98 0.14
C GLU A 229 -13.80 40.73 -1.19
N CYS A 230 -12.62 40.10 -1.14
CA CYS A 230 -11.87 39.77 -2.34
C CYS A 230 -12.60 38.67 -3.14
N HIS A 231 -12.82 38.86 -4.44
CA HIS A 231 -13.42 37.82 -5.29
C HIS A 231 -12.59 36.51 -5.39
N ARG A 232 -11.34 36.52 -4.89
CA ARG A 232 -10.44 35.36 -4.79
C ARG A 232 -10.41 34.75 -3.38
N HIS A 233 -11.10 35.36 -2.42
CA HIS A 233 -11.24 34.83 -1.08
C HIS A 233 -11.87 33.45 -1.15
N VAL A 234 -11.24 32.49 -0.47
CA VAL A 234 -11.80 31.16 -0.28
C VAL A 234 -12.00 31.00 1.21
N PRO A 235 -13.26 30.84 1.66
CA PRO A 235 -13.53 30.72 3.09
C PRO A 235 -12.74 29.53 3.66
N ALA A 236 -12.17 29.74 4.85
CA ALA A 236 -11.50 28.68 5.57
C ALA A 236 -12.47 27.51 5.73
N ARG A 237 -12.13 26.35 5.15
CA ARG A 237 -12.90 25.13 5.35
C ARG A 237 -12.49 24.52 6.68
N ALA A 238 -13.47 24.19 7.53
CA ALA A 238 -13.27 23.60 8.85
C ALA A 238 -12.57 22.22 8.86
N GLN A 239 -12.37 21.58 7.70
CA GLN A 239 -11.83 20.22 7.61
C GLN A 239 -10.35 20.24 7.23
N GLY A 240 -9.47 19.84 8.14
CA GLY A 240 -8.02 19.69 7.93
C GLY A 240 -7.59 18.41 7.18
N ILE A 241 -6.27 18.21 7.08
CA ILE A 241 -5.71 16.92 6.68
C ILE A 241 -6.00 15.88 7.78
N ARG A 242 -6.04 14.59 7.43
CA ARG A 242 -6.40 13.55 8.39
C ARG A 242 -5.71 12.22 8.12
N ARG A 243 -5.66 11.40 9.18
CA ARG A 243 -5.37 9.98 9.09
C ARG A 243 -6.63 9.20 8.75
N THR A 244 -6.48 8.19 7.89
CA THR A 244 -7.56 7.32 7.47
C THR A 244 -7.26 5.87 7.77
N TRP A 245 -8.14 5.25 8.56
CA TRP A 245 -8.08 3.86 8.94
C TRP A 245 -8.89 3.04 7.93
N LEU A 246 -8.20 2.26 7.08
CA LEU A 246 -8.88 1.29 6.23
C LEU A 246 -9.13 0.03 7.05
N VAL A 247 -10.35 -0.50 6.98
CA VAL A 247 -10.73 -1.70 7.71
C VAL A 247 -11.17 -2.78 6.74
N ASP A 248 -10.36 -3.82 6.68
CA ASP A 248 -10.61 -5.12 6.07
C ASP A 248 -9.99 -6.16 6.99
N GLU A 249 -10.67 -7.30 7.20
CA GLU A 249 -10.19 -8.35 8.13
C GLU A 249 -9.87 -7.82 9.55
N ASP A 250 -10.84 -7.15 10.18
CA ASP A 250 -10.68 -6.46 11.47
C ASP A 250 -10.46 -7.44 12.64
N TRP A 251 -9.23 -7.88 12.86
CA TRP A 251 -8.88 -8.72 14.01
C TRP A 251 -9.16 -7.98 15.32
N PRO A 252 -9.51 -8.69 16.41
CA PRO A 252 -9.68 -8.09 17.73
C PRO A 252 -8.53 -7.17 18.15
N GLU A 253 -7.29 -7.56 17.85
CA GLU A 253 -6.08 -6.80 18.16
C GLU A 253 -6.03 -5.47 17.39
N PHE A 254 -6.35 -5.47 16.09
CA PHE A 254 -6.37 -4.25 15.28
C PHE A 254 -7.56 -3.36 15.62
N ALA A 255 -8.70 -3.95 15.95
CA ALA A 255 -9.87 -3.20 16.40
C ALA A 255 -9.57 -2.46 17.71
N ASP A 256 -8.86 -3.12 18.63
CA ASP A 256 -8.46 -2.58 19.92
C ASP A 256 -7.38 -1.49 19.79
N ASP A 257 -6.35 -1.76 18.99
CA ASP A 257 -5.34 -0.77 18.64
C ASP A 257 -5.94 0.48 18.00
N ARG A 258 -6.86 0.30 17.05
CA ARG A 258 -7.59 1.41 16.43
C ARG A 258 -8.37 2.21 17.48
N ARG A 259 -9.09 1.57 18.40
CA ARG A 259 -9.80 2.29 19.47
C ARG A 259 -8.86 3.13 20.34
N ARG A 260 -7.65 2.66 20.60
CA ARG A 260 -6.65 3.37 21.41
C ARG A 260 -5.97 4.53 20.67
N ARG A 261 -5.65 4.36 19.39
CA ARG A 261 -4.82 5.32 18.63
C ARG A 261 -5.61 6.29 17.74
N MET A 262 -6.91 6.05 17.53
CA MET A 262 -7.74 6.91 16.70
C MET A 262 -8.01 8.25 17.42
N GLN A 263 -7.74 9.36 16.72
CA GLN A 263 -7.87 10.72 17.25
C GLN A 263 -9.14 11.42 16.73
N PRO A 264 -9.63 12.47 17.42
CA PRO A 264 -10.66 13.36 16.86
C PRO A 264 -10.20 13.95 15.52
N GLY A 265 -10.96 13.69 14.45
CA GLY A 265 -10.62 14.11 13.08
C GLY A 265 -10.13 12.99 12.17
N ASP A 266 -9.76 11.83 12.74
CA ASP A 266 -9.47 10.62 11.96
C ASP A 266 -10.72 10.12 11.24
N ARG A 267 -10.51 9.46 10.10
CA ARG A 267 -11.57 8.85 9.31
C ARG A 267 -11.49 7.34 9.33
N LEU A 268 -12.61 6.70 9.61
CA LEU A 268 -12.78 5.26 9.43
C LEU A 268 -13.35 4.95 8.05
N LEU A 269 -12.65 4.14 7.27
CA LEU A 269 -13.10 3.61 5.99
C LEU A 269 -13.27 2.10 6.07
N ALA A 270 -14.49 1.68 6.35
CA ALA A 270 -14.91 0.28 6.35
C ALA A 270 -16.01 0.07 5.31
N LEU A 271 -15.93 -1.01 4.53
CA LEU A 271 -17.06 -1.43 3.71
C LEU A 271 -18.12 -2.08 4.59
N ARG A 272 -19.26 -1.41 4.76
CA ARG A 272 -20.43 -2.01 5.42
C ARG A 272 -20.77 -3.32 4.71
N ARG A 273 -21.08 -4.37 5.49
CA ARG A 273 -21.51 -5.68 4.97
C ARG A 273 -22.69 -5.57 4.00
N THR A 274 -23.55 -4.56 4.20
CA THR A 274 -24.72 -4.25 3.38
C THR A 274 -24.42 -3.42 2.14
N SER A 275 -23.19 -2.93 1.95
CA SER A 275 -22.85 -2.16 0.75
C SER A 275 -22.93 -3.03 -0.50
N PHE A 276 -23.35 -2.43 -1.63
CA PHE A 276 -23.47 -3.14 -2.91
C PHE A 276 -22.20 -3.91 -3.26
N SER A 277 -21.02 -3.30 -3.11
CA SER A 277 -19.74 -3.96 -3.40
C SER A 277 -19.42 -5.11 -2.45
N ALA A 278 -19.80 -5.03 -1.16
CA ALA A 278 -19.62 -6.12 -0.22
C ALA A 278 -20.56 -7.30 -0.51
N VAL A 279 -21.83 -7.00 -0.82
CA VAL A 279 -22.83 -8.01 -1.22
C VAL A 279 -22.41 -8.67 -2.54
N GLN A 280 -22.00 -7.88 -3.53
CA GLN A 280 -21.50 -8.38 -4.82
C GLN A 280 -20.29 -9.31 -4.62
N ALA A 281 -19.31 -8.89 -3.81
CA ALA A 281 -18.14 -9.72 -3.51
C ALA A 281 -18.53 -11.05 -2.85
N ALA A 282 -19.46 -11.04 -1.89
CA ALA A 282 -19.94 -12.23 -1.21
C ALA A 282 -20.73 -13.18 -2.13
N LEU A 283 -21.60 -12.65 -2.99
CA LEU A 283 -22.37 -13.43 -3.97
C LEU A 283 -21.44 -14.08 -5.00
N LEU A 284 -20.51 -13.31 -5.56
CA LEU A 284 -19.53 -13.83 -6.52
C LEU A 284 -18.59 -14.85 -5.88
N GLN A 285 -18.21 -14.67 -4.62
CA GLN A 285 -17.44 -15.66 -3.86
C GLN A 285 -18.18 -17.00 -3.78
N ARG A 286 -19.46 -17.00 -3.40
CA ARG A 286 -20.28 -18.23 -3.38
C ARG A 286 -20.38 -18.86 -4.77
N TRP A 287 -20.58 -18.05 -5.80
CA TRP A 287 -20.67 -18.52 -7.17
C TRP A 287 -19.35 -19.14 -7.68
N TRP A 288 -18.20 -18.50 -7.44
CA TRP A 288 -16.90 -19.04 -7.84
C TRP A 288 -16.57 -20.35 -7.12
N LEU A 289 -16.87 -20.45 -5.82
CA LEU A 289 -16.70 -21.70 -5.08
C LEU A 289 -17.57 -22.82 -5.66
N ARG A 290 -18.83 -22.53 -6.03
CA ARG A 290 -19.70 -23.50 -6.71
C ARG A 290 -19.17 -23.93 -8.08
N ARG A 291 -18.35 -23.10 -8.74
CA ARG A 291 -17.68 -23.46 -10.01
C ARG A 291 -16.32 -24.14 -9.79
N GLY A 292 -15.98 -24.53 -8.56
CA GLY A 292 -14.76 -25.27 -8.26
C GLY A 292 -13.49 -24.41 -8.23
N LEU A 293 -13.59 -23.08 -8.15
CA LEU A 293 -12.39 -22.25 -7.99
C LEU A 293 -11.77 -22.47 -6.60
N PRO A 294 -10.44 -22.60 -6.49
CA PRO A 294 -9.76 -22.70 -5.21
C PRO A 294 -10.05 -21.50 -4.29
N LEU A 295 -10.28 -21.78 -3.00
CA LEU A 295 -10.64 -20.76 -2.00
C LEU A 295 -9.68 -19.55 -1.96
N PRO A 296 -8.34 -19.70 -2.06
CA PRO A 296 -7.43 -18.56 -2.09
C PRO A 296 -7.69 -17.60 -3.26
N GLN A 297 -7.89 -18.14 -4.48
CA GLN A 297 -8.20 -17.33 -5.67
C GLN A 297 -9.54 -16.60 -5.52
N VAL A 298 -10.53 -17.28 -4.95
CA VAL A 298 -11.84 -16.69 -4.67
C VAL A 298 -11.72 -15.50 -3.72
N ARG A 299 -10.97 -15.65 -2.61
CA ARG A 299 -10.73 -14.57 -1.64
C ARG A 299 -10.04 -13.38 -2.29
N GLN A 300 -8.99 -13.62 -3.06
CA GLN A 300 -8.25 -12.57 -3.76
C GLN A 300 -9.14 -11.79 -4.74
N ARG A 301 -10.01 -12.48 -5.51
CA ARG A 301 -10.96 -11.83 -6.42
C ARG A 301 -12.01 -11.00 -5.67
N ALA A 302 -12.57 -11.53 -4.58
CA ALA A 302 -13.52 -10.81 -3.74
C ALA A 302 -12.86 -9.55 -3.11
N GLN A 303 -11.62 -9.68 -2.66
CA GLN A 303 -10.85 -8.57 -2.08
C GLN A 303 -10.60 -7.44 -3.09
N ARG A 304 -10.32 -7.75 -4.36
CA ARG A 304 -10.18 -6.74 -5.43
C ARG A 304 -11.45 -5.88 -5.60
N ILE A 305 -12.63 -6.46 -5.44
CA ILE A 305 -13.91 -5.71 -5.50
C ILE A 305 -13.99 -4.73 -4.33
N ARG A 306 -13.65 -5.20 -3.13
CA ARG A 306 -13.64 -4.38 -1.91
C ARG A 306 -12.62 -3.24 -1.99
N LEU A 307 -11.40 -3.56 -2.42
CA LEU A 307 -10.32 -2.58 -2.64
C LEU A 307 -10.77 -1.44 -3.55
N ARG A 308 -11.37 -1.74 -4.71
CA ARG A 308 -11.84 -0.71 -5.66
C ARG A 308 -12.88 0.23 -5.04
N ALA A 309 -13.75 -0.29 -4.17
CA ALA A 309 -14.78 0.51 -3.52
C ALA A 309 -14.20 1.42 -2.42
N LEU A 310 -13.18 0.95 -1.68
CA LEU A 310 -12.45 1.76 -0.70
C LEU A 310 -11.59 2.83 -1.37
N GLN A 311 -10.87 2.46 -2.44
CA GLN A 311 -10.00 3.36 -3.21
C GLN A 311 -10.74 4.61 -3.70
N ARG A 312 -11.97 4.46 -4.22
CA ARG A 312 -12.77 5.60 -4.72
C ARG A 312 -13.15 6.62 -3.65
N GLN A 313 -13.02 6.26 -2.37
CA GLN A 313 -13.35 7.14 -1.24
C GLN A 313 -12.13 7.88 -0.69
N LEU A 314 -10.92 7.53 -1.13
CA LEU A 314 -9.69 8.22 -0.76
C LEU A 314 -9.59 9.55 -1.49
N GLY A 315 -9.43 10.63 -0.74
CA GLY A 315 -9.30 12.00 -1.23
C GLY A 315 -7.90 12.57 -1.01
N ALA A 316 -7.77 13.87 -1.30
CA ALA A 316 -6.55 14.62 -1.07
C ALA A 316 -6.26 14.86 0.42
N GLN A 317 -7.28 14.87 1.28
CA GLN A 317 -7.14 15.10 2.72
C GLN A 317 -6.54 13.91 3.48
N ASP A 318 -6.61 12.72 2.89
CA ASP A 318 -6.24 11.46 3.54
C ASP A 318 -4.71 11.25 3.41
N VAL A 319 -3.91 12.02 4.13
CA VAL A 319 -2.44 12.06 3.94
C VAL A 319 -1.70 10.95 4.68
N GLU A 320 -2.28 10.47 5.78
CA GLU A 320 -1.80 9.30 6.52
C GLU A 320 -2.80 8.16 6.40
N LEU A 321 -2.31 6.94 6.20
CA LEU A 321 -3.15 5.75 6.11
C LEU A 321 -2.73 4.70 7.14
N VAL A 322 -3.70 4.00 7.72
CA VAL A 322 -3.47 2.72 8.39
C VAL A 322 -4.15 1.65 7.53
N VAL A 323 -3.36 0.72 7.00
CA VAL A 323 -3.76 -0.15 5.89
C VAL A 323 -3.69 -1.62 6.32
N PRO A 324 -4.76 -2.42 6.12
CA PRO A 324 -4.68 -3.87 6.24
C PRO A 324 -3.76 -4.45 5.17
N GLN A 325 -2.86 -5.36 5.54
CA GLN A 325 -1.88 -5.95 4.62
C GLN A 325 -2.50 -6.47 3.32
N GLY A 326 -3.65 -7.14 3.37
CA GLY A 326 -4.30 -7.69 2.17
C GLY A 326 -4.72 -6.63 1.11
N LEU A 327 -4.90 -5.37 1.50
CA LEU A 327 -5.20 -4.27 0.57
C LEU A 327 -3.94 -3.61 0.01
N LEU A 328 -2.79 -3.81 0.65
CA LEU A 328 -1.54 -3.10 0.39
C LEU A 328 -1.04 -3.25 -1.06
N PRO A 329 -0.93 -4.46 -1.64
CA PRO A 329 -0.39 -4.62 -2.99
C PRO A 329 -1.23 -3.90 -4.04
N GLY A 330 -2.55 -3.94 -3.89
CA GLY A 330 -3.45 -3.29 -4.83
C GLY A 330 -3.45 -1.75 -4.72
N LEU A 331 -3.31 -1.20 -3.51
CA LEU A 331 -3.13 0.24 -3.31
C LEU A 331 -1.79 0.73 -3.89
N TRP A 332 -0.73 -0.07 -3.74
CA TRP A 332 0.58 0.19 -4.31
C TRP A 332 0.54 0.25 -5.84
N LEU A 333 0.02 -0.81 -6.48
CA LEU A 333 -0.09 -0.89 -7.95
C LEU A 333 -0.98 0.20 -8.54
N ALA A 334 -2.02 0.60 -7.81
CA ALA A 334 -2.86 1.73 -8.20
C ALA A 334 -2.18 3.10 -8.01
N GLY A 335 -1.00 3.15 -7.38
CA GLY A 335 -0.26 4.37 -7.05
C GLY A 335 -0.98 5.24 -6.01
N GLU A 336 -1.85 4.66 -5.18
CA GLU A 336 -2.62 5.40 -4.16
C GLU A 336 -1.77 5.81 -2.96
N LEU A 337 -0.71 5.05 -2.69
CA LEU A 337 0.20 5.28 -1.57
C LEU A 337 1.25 6.38 -1.86
N GLN A 338 1.56 6.67 -3.12
CA GLN A 338 2.57 7.67 -3.49
C GLN A 338 2.29 9.04 -2.87
N GLY A 339 3.22 9.68 -2.16
CA GLY A 339 2.98 10.95 -1.49
C GLY A 339 2.06 10.86 -0.27
N ARG A 340 1.84 9.65 0.28
CA ARG A 340 1.17 9.43 1.57
C ARG A 340 2.16 8.75 2.50
N ARG A 341 1.90 8.84 3.80
CA ARG A 341 2.58 8.03 4.80
C ARG A 341 1.63 6.92 5.25
N TRP A 342 2.13 5.70 5.47
CA TRP A 342 1.27 4.61 5.90
C TRP A 342 1.91 3.67 6.92
N ASP A 343 1.06 3.15 7.79
CA ASP A 343 1.33 2.03 8.68
C ASP A 343 0.53 0.81 8.17
N VAL A 344 1.03 -0.40 8.43
CA VAL A 344 0.41 -1.63 7.93
C VAL A 344 -0.01 -2.53 9.09
N CYS A 345 -1.28 -2.92 9.15
CA CYS A 345 -1.74 -3.99 10.02
C CYS A 345 -1.38 -5.33 9.37
N MET A 346 -0.33 -5.97 9.86
CA MET A 346 0.21 -7.21 9.31
C MET A 346 -0.59 -8.42 9.81
N THR A 347 -1.27 -9.08 8.89
CA THR A 347 -2.16 -10.22 9.15
C THR A 347 -1.54 -11.55 8.72
N ALA A 348 -0.42 -11.52 8.00
CA ALA A 348 0.32 -12.69 7.58
C ALA A 348 1.81 -12.38 7.33
N LEU A 349 2.65 -13.42 7.28
CA LEU A 349 4.00 -13.32 6.71
C LEU A 349 3.96 -12.64 5.33
N PRO A 350 4.91 -11.74 5.00
CA PRO A 350 5.05 -11.21 3.64
C PRO A 350 5.05 -12.35 2.63
N MET A 351 4.36 -12.19 1.49
CA MET A 351 4.10 -13.27 0.53
C MET A 351 5.39 -13.98 0.09
N GLN A 352 6.48 -13.25 -0.07
CA GLN A 352 7.79 -13.84 -0.41
C GLN A 352 8.30 -14.80 0.68
N VAL A 353 8.21 -14.38 1.95
CA VAL A 353 8.63 -15.19 3.11
C VAL A 353 7.69 -16.38 3.29
N LEU A 354 6.38 -16.15 3.20
CA LEU A 354 5.35 -17.19 3.24
C LEU A 354 5.61 -18.27 2.18
N GLN A 355 5.94 -17.87 0.94
CA GLN A 355 6.26 -18.82 -0.12
C GLN A 355 7.54 -19.60 0.15
N ALA A 356 8.59 -18.94 0.65
CA ALA A 356 9.82 -19.62 1.04
C ALA A 356 9.56 -20.71 2.11
N HIS A 357 8.71 -20.41 3.11
CA HIS A 357 8.32 -21.40 4.13
C HIS A 357 7.56 -22.58 3.52
N LEU A 358 6.66 -22.32 2.59
CA LEU A 358 5.96 -23.37 1.85
C LEU A 358 6.90 -24.21 0.98
N ASP A 359 7.93 -23.60 0.40
CA ASP A 359 8.90 -24.30 -0.43
C ASP A 359 9.76 -25.25 0.42
N VAL A 360 10.19 -24.83 1.61
CA VAL A 360 10.87 -25.71 2.58
C VAL A 360 9.97 -26.88 3.00
N ALA A 361 8.71 -26.60 3.35
CA ALA A 361 7.75 -27.65 3.69
C ALA A 361 7.53 -28.62 2.51
N ALA A 362 7.46 -28.11 1.27
CA ALA A 362 7.24 -28.90 0.06
C ALA A 362 8.44 -29.75 -0.35
N GLN A 363 9.66 -29.36 0.05
CA GLN A 363 10.86 -30.20 -0.11
C GLN A 363 10.79 -31.42 0.82
N ARG A 364 10.27 -31.23 2.04
CA ARG A 364 10.09 -32.34 2.99
C ARG A 364 8.93 -33.27 2.60
N HIS A 365 7.82 -32.70 2.13
CA HIS A 365 6.61 -33.44 1.75
C HIS A 365 6.29 -33.25 0.26
N PRO A 366 7.07 -33.84 -0.65
CA PRO A 366 6.96 -33.58 -2.09
C PRO A 366 5.64 -34.02 -2.71
N ASP A 367 4.95 -34.99 -2.07
CA ASP A 367 3.68 -35.54 -2.53
C ASP A 367 2.45 -34.74 -2.07
N SER A 368 2.63 -33.73 -1.21
CA SER A 368 1.51 -32.90 -0.77
C SER A 368 1.10 -31.91 -1.85
N ALA A 369 -0.09 -32.12 -2.41
CA ALA A 369 -0.71 -31.19 -3.35
C ALA A 369 -1.00 -29.82 -2.69
N THR A 370 -1.33 -29.78 -1.39
CA THR A 370 -1.77 -28.55 -0.71
C THR A 370 -0.64 -27.59 -0.34
N LEU A 371 0.62 -28.05 -0.42
CA LEU A 371 1.80 -27.19 -0.30
C LEU A 371 2.15 -26.48 -1.60
N ARG A 372 1.64 -26.98 -2.73
CA ARG A 372 1.91 -26.47 -4.09
C ARG A 372 0.67 -25.86 -4.77
N ASP A 373 -0.51 -26.08 -4.20
CA ASP A 373 -1.81 -25.72 -4.79
C ASP A 373 -1.98 -24.22 -5.12
N PHE A 374 -1.24 -23.35 -4.42
CA PHE A 374 -1.32 -21.92 -4.63
C PHE A 374 -0.02 -21.18 -4.31
N ARG A 375 0.46 -20.42 -5.29
CA ARG A 375 1.52 -19.41 -5.17
C ARG A 375 0.93 -18.06 -5.55
N ALA A 376 1.35 -17.01 -4.86
CA ALA A 376 0.89 -15.66 -5.16
C ALA A 376 1.42 -15.22 -6.52
N ASP A 377 0.66 -14.35 -7.19
CA ASP A 377 1.07 -13.70 -8.42
C ASP A 377 2.39 -12.94 -8.19
N PRO A 378 3.48 -13.18 -8.94
CA PRO A 378 4.76 -12.50 -8.75
C PRO A 378 4.65 -10.97 -8.72
N LEU A 379 3.72 -10.40 -9.49
CA LEU A 379 3.48 -8.96 -9.51
C LEU A 379 2.90 -8.45 -8.18
N LEU A 380 2.11 -9.27 -7.49
CA LEU A 380 1.60 -8.93 -6.15
C LEU A 380 2.64 -9.14 -5.06
N VAL A 381 3.48 -10.17 -5.19
CA VAL A 381 4.60 -10.40 -4.28
C VAL A 381 5.53 -9.19 -4.30
N GLU A 382 5.90 -8.73 -5.50
CA GLU A 382 6.76 -7.57 -5.65
C GLU A 382 6.09 -6.28 -5.17
N ALA A 383 4.81 -6.09 -5.48
CA ALA A 383 4.05 -4.93 -5.00
C ALA A 383 3.95 -4.89 -3.47
N GLU A 384 3.71 -6.04 -2.83
CA GLU A 384 3.68 -6.11 -1.37
C GLU A 384 5.06 -5.78 -0.79
N ARG A 385 6.11 -6.42 -1.31
CA ARG A 385 7.49 -6.21 -0.88
C ARG A 385 7.90 -4.75 -0.96
N ALA A 386 7.66 -4.10 -2.09
CA ALA A 386 7.97 -2.69 -2.31
C ALA A 386 7.16 -1.77 -1.37
N ALA A 387 5.88 -2.05 -1.19
CA ALA A 387 5.02 -1.25 -0.31
C ALA A 387 5.38 -1.42 1.18
N LEU A 388 5.76 -2.62 1.60
CA LEU A 388 6.20 -2.92 2.97
C LEU A 388 7.58 -2.32 3.27
N ALA A 389 8.47 -2.23 2.27
CA ALA A 389 9.76 -1.57 2.42
C ALA A 389 9.62 -0.08 2.73
N GLN A 390 8.58 0.57 2.20
CA GLN A 390 8.30 2.00 2.41
C GLN A 390 7.27 2.28 3.52
N ALA A 391 6.66 1.25 4.11
CA ALA A 391 5.78 1.40 5.25
C ALA A 391 6.56 1.93 6.47
N ARG A 392 5.98 2.89 7.19
CA ARG A 392 6.57 3.46 8.41
C ARG A 392 6.63 2.42 9.52
N HIS A 393 5.51 1.72 9.73
CA HIS A 393 5.35 0.77 10.81
C HIS A 393 4.61 -0.50 10.37
N TRP A 394 4.98 -1.62 10.98
CA TRP A 394 4.26 -2.89 10.90
C TRP A 394 3.59 -3.15 12.25
N ILE A 395 2.27 -3.15 12.27
CA ILE A 395 1.45 -3.31 13.48
C ILE A 395 0.97 -4.76 13.53
N THR A 396 1.34 -5.50 14.56
CA THR A 396 0.97 -6.91 14.68
C THR A 396 1.20 -7.46 16.08
N PRO A 397 0.38 -8.44 16.52
CA PRO A 397 0.69 -9.24 17.71
C PRO A 397 1.69 -10.39 17.45
N HIS A 398 1.95 -10.72 16.17
CA HIS A 398 2.73 -11.90 15.80
C HIS A 398 4.24 -11.66 15.96
N ARG A 399 4.91 -12.46 16.78
CA ARG A 399 6.34 -12.26 17.12
C ARG A 399 7.29 -12.35 15.95
N GLU A 400 7.08 -13.31 15.06
CA GLU A 400 7.91 -13.43 13.85
C GLU A 400 7.80 -12.19 12.94
N LEU A 401 6.60 -11.63 12.80
CA LEU A 401 6.39 -10.41 12.03
C LEU A 401 7.05 -9.19 12.68
N LEU A 402 7.06 -9.12 14.02
CA LEU A 402 7.79 -8.09 14.75
C LEU A 402 9.30 -8.23 14.56
N ALA A 403 9.83 -9.45 14.57
CA ALA A 403 11.25 -9.70 14.29
C ALA A 403 11.62 -9.25 12.86
N LEU A 404 10.78 -9.57 11.86
CA LEU A 404 10.96 -9.12 10.48
C LEU A 404 10.84 -7.59 10.31
N ALA A 405 9.98 -6.94 11.11
CA ALA A 405 9.80 -5.49 11.07
C ALA A 405 11.00 -4.73 11.67
N GLY A 406 11.73 -5.33 12.60
CA GLY A 406 12.80 -4.67 13.36
C GLY A 406 12.28 -3.46 14.13
N SER A 407 12.98 -2.32 14.04
CA SER A 407 12.59 -1.07 14.71
C SER A 407 11.27 -0.48 14.24
N ARG A 408 10.70 -0.96 13.12
CA ARG A 408 9.40 -0.52 12.60
C ARG A 408 8.22 -1.28 13.19
N GLY A 409 8.48 -2.30 14.01
CA GLY A 409 7.44 -3.12 14.63
C GLY A 409 6.69 -2.37 15.73
N ILE A 410 5.37 -2.30 15.63
CA ILE A 410 4.47 -1.91 16.72
C ILE A 410 3.84 -3.18 17.26
N ALA A 411 4.32 -3.62 18.42
CA ALA A 411 3.85 -4.81 19.09
C ALA A 411 2.44 -4.62 19.66
N LEU A 412 1.54 -5.53 19.29
CA LEU A 412 0.24 -5.69 19.95
C LEU A 412 0.27 -6.91 20.86
N GLN A 413 -0.64 -6.96 21.82
CA GLN A 413 -0.88 -8.18 22.61
C GLN A 413 -1.97 -9.01 21.93
N TRP A 414 -1.80 -10.33 21.92
CA TRP A 414 -2.86 -11.24 21.50
C TRP A 414 -4.07 -11.07 22.42
N GLN A 415 -5.25 -10.86 21.81
CA GLN A 415 -6.50 -10.76 22.57
C GLN A 415 -6.97 -12.16 22.96
N ARG A 416 -7.25 -12.35 24.25
CA ARG A 416 -7.77 -13.61 24.77
C ARG A 416 -9.19 -13.83 24.22
N PRO A 417 -9.49 -15.00 23.63
CA PRO A 417 -10.82 -15.29 23.15
C PRO A 417 -11.82 -15.37 24.32
N LEU A 418 -13.10 -15.15 24.01
CA LEU A 418 -14.18 -15.40 24.95
C LEU A 418 -14.21 -16.88 25.30
N LEU A 419 -14.30 -17.18 26.60
CA LEU A 419 -14.36 -18.55 27.07
C LEU A 419 -15.74 -19.14 26.77
N PRO A 420 -15.81 -20.36 26.19
CA PRO A 420 -17.07 -21.08 26.05
C PRO A 420 -17.61 -21.48 27.43
N ASP A 421 -18.93 -21.72 27.50
CA ASP A 421 -19.56 -22.28 28.71
C ASP A 421 -18.87 -23.58 29.13
N ALA A 422 -18.81 -23.83 30.43
CA ALA A 422 -18.14 -25.00 30.99
C ALA A 422 -18.71 -26.30 30.39
N ALA A 423 -17.87 -27.07 29.71
CA ALA A 423 -18.24 -28.41 29.25
C ALA A 423 -18.48 -29.33 30.44
N GLN A 424 -19.46 -30.24 30.33
CA GLN A 424 -19.62 -31.31 31.29
C GLN A 424 -18.36 -32.19 31.30
N PRO A 425 -17.85 -32.60 32.47
CA PRO A 425 -16.70 -33.49 32.54
C PRO A 425 -17.04 -34.80 31.85
N ASN A 426 -16.34 -35.13 30.77
CA ASN A 426 -16.40 -36.46 30.17
C ASN A 426 -15.64 -37.43 31.09
N SER A 427 -16.33 -37.95 32.09
CA SER A 427 -15.89 -39.09 32.88
C SER A 427 -16.13 -40.37 32.07
N ASN A 428 -15.16 -40.77 31.28
CA ASN A 428 -14.98 -42.16 30.89
C ASN A 428 -13.48 -42.38 30.65
N GLY A 429 -12.94 -43.49 31.16
CA GLY A 429 -11.53 -43.89 31.06
C GLY A 429 -11.05 -44.19 29.65
N ALA A 430 -11.26 -43.25 28.72
CA ALA A 430 -10.93 -43.32 27.32
C ALA A 430 -9.47 -42.87 27.07
N ALA A 431 -8.93 -43.32 25.93
CA ALA A 431 -7.62 -42.91 25.43
C ALA A 431 -7.42 -41.38 25.51
N ALA A 432 -6.20 -40.95 25.82
CA ALA A 432 -5.89 -39.53 25.93
C ALA A 432 -6.19 -38.79 24.61
N GLN A 433 -6.87 -37.65 24.70
CA GLN A 433 -7.36 -36.92 23.53
C GLN A 433 -6.38 -35.81 23.13
N VAL A 434 -5.90 -35.86 21.88
CA VAL A 434 -4.95 -34.88 21.30
C VAL A 434 -5.68 -34.04 20.26
N LEU A 435 -5.65 -32.71 20.36
CA LEU A 435 -6.27 -31.83 19.36
C LEU A 435 -5.23 -31.24 18.41
N LEU A 436 -5.48 -31.34 17.09
CA LEU A 436 -4.83 -30.47 16.11
C LEU A 436 -5.56 -29.12 16.08
N ALA A 437 -4.92 -28.04 16.55
CA ALA A 437 -5.51 -26.69 16.64
C ALA A 437 -5.59 -25.94 15.30
N ALA A 438 -5.78 -26.66 14.19
CA ALA A 438 -5.85 -26.12 12.85
C ALA A 438 -6.59 -27.07 11.89
N SER A 439 -6.77 -26.65 10.64
CA SER A 439 -7.15 -27.56 9.55
C SER A 439 -6.08 -28.64 9.35
N SER A 440 -6.49 -29.84 8.95
CA SER A 440 -5.61 -31.00 8.72
C SER A 440 -4.81 -30.91 7.40
N LEU A 441 -4.09 -29.82 7.22
CA LEU A 441 -3.30 -29.53 6.02
C LEU A 441 -1.81 -29.60 6.33
N ALA A 442 -1.01 -29.90 5.31
CA ALA A 442 0.44 -30.04 5.42
C ALA A 442 1.11 -28.79 5.99
N ARG A 443 0.75 -27.60 5.49
CA ARG A 443 1.24 -26.31 6.01
C ARG A 443 0.89 -26.05 7.48
N LYS A 444 -0.06 -26.79 8.05
CA LYS A 444 -0.47 -26.74 9.45
C LYS A 444 0.16 -27.85 10.31
N GLY A 445 1.08 -28.64 9.74
CA GLY A 445 1.80 -29.67 10.46
C GLY A 445 1.14 -31.05 10.46
N ALA A 446 0.17 -31.30 9.56
CA ALA A 446 -0.61 -32.54 9.60
C ALA A 446 0.26 -33.80 9.38
N PHE A 447 1.32 -33.71 8.57
CA PHE A 447 2.25 -34.81 8.35
C PHE A 447 3.10 -35.07 9.59
N GLU A 448 3.64 -34.01 10.19
CA GLU A 448 4.46 -34.10 11.40
C GLU A 448 3.68 -34.69 12.56
N LEU A 449 2.42 -34.28 12.73
CA LEU A 449 1.54 -34.84 13.73
C LEU A 449 1.24 -36.32 13.45
N ARG A 450 1.00 -36.68 12.19
CA ARG A 450 0.75 -38.07 11.79
C ARG A 450 1.95 -38.97 12.08
N GLU A 451 3.16 -38.50 11.86
CA GLU A 451 4.40 -39.20 12.22
C GLU A 451 4.54 -39.32 13.74
N ALA A 452 4.34 -38.23 14.48
CA ALA A 452 4.48 -38.21 15.93
C ALA A 452 3.50 -39.15 16.64
N LEU A 453 2.25 -39.23 16.16
CA LEU A 453 1.18 -40.04 16.76
C LEU A 453 1.28 -41.54 16.47
N ARG A 454 2.14 -41.98 15.56
CA ARG A 454 2.17 -43.38 15.11
C ARG A 454 2.44 -44.34 16.28
N GLY A 455 1.49 -45.24 16.55
CA GLY A 455 1.60 -46.24 17.62
C GLY A 455 1.31 -45.71 19.03
N LEU A 456 0.91 -44.44 19.20
CA LEU A 456 0.49 -43.93 20.50
C LEU A 456 -0.99 -44.29 20.76
N PRO A 457 -1.36 -44.69 22.00
CA PRO A 457 -2.74 -45.05 22.36
C PRO A 457 -3.58 -43.80 22.66
N VAL A 458 -3.75 -42.95 21.64
CA VAL A 458 -4.43 -41.65 21.76
C VAL A 458 -5.52 -41.48 20.71
N GLN A 459 -6.55 -40.71 21.06
CA GLN A 459 -7.59 -40.31 20.12
C GLN A 459 -7.28 -38.91 19.57
N LEU A 460 -7.18 -38.79 18.25
CA LEU A 460 -6.96 -37.51 17.58
C LEU A 460 -8.30 -36.76 17.38
N LEU A 461 -8.38 -35.55 17.90
CA LEU A 461 -9.48 -34.62 17.68
C LEU A 461 -9.17 -33.73 16.48
N LEU A 462 -10.09 -33.69 15.51
CA LEU A 462 -9.99 -32.82 14.33
C LEU A 462 -11.14 -31.81 14.28
N PRO A 463 -10.87 -30.50 14.28
CA PRO A 463 -11.91 -29.49 14.12
C PRO A 463 -12.44 -29.45 12.67
N PRO A 464 -13.57 -28.78 12.42
CA PRO A 464 -14.07 -28.59 11.06
C PRO A 464 -13.05 -27.85 10.19
N GLY A 465 -12.79 -28.36 8.99
CA GLY A 465 -11.84 -27.74 8.07
C GLY A 465 -11.45 -28.62 6.89
N ALA A 466 -10.62 -28.06 6.01
CA ALA A 466 -10.01 -28.84 4.94
C ALA A 466 -8.97 -29.84 5.49
N GLN A 467 -8.71 -30.88 4.71
CA GLN A 467 -7.69 -31.90 4.98
C GLN A 467 -6.95 -32.25 3.70
N GLU A 468 -5.77 -32.87 3.81
CA GLU A 468 -4.94 -33.28 2.67
C GLU A 468 -5.71 -34.17 1.68
N THR A 469 -6.04 -35.39 2.08
CA THR A 469 -6.83 -36.35 1.31
C THR A 469 -7.92 -36.95 2.19
N PRO A 470 -9.01 -37.49 1.62
CA PRO A 470 -10.08 -38.11 2.42
C PRO A 470 -9.59 -39.24 3.32
N GLN A 471 -8.57 -39.99 2.89
CA GLN A 471 -7.97 -41.13 3.58
C GLN A 471 -6.69 -40.77 4.38
N PHE A 472 -6.37 -39.48 4.54
CA PHE A 472 -5.10 -39.05 5.12
C PHE A 472 -4.84 -39.64 6.53
N TRP A 473 -5.89 -39.78 7.33
CA TRP A 473 -5.83 -40.32 8.69
C TRP A 473 -6.25 -41.80 8.81
N SER A 474 -6.32 -42.54 7.71
CA SER A 474 -6.62 -43.98 7.78
C SER A 474 -5.61 -44.70 8.68
N GLY A 475 -6.11 -45.49 9.63
CA GLY A 475 -5.30 -46.22 10.62
C GLY A 475 -5.09 -45.49 11.96
N PHE A 476 -5.67 -44.31 12.16
CA PHE A 476 -5.67 -43.60 13.45
C PHE A 476 -7.08 -43.57 14.07
N ASP A 477 -7.18 -43.54 15.40
CA ASP A 477 -8.44 -43.25 16.09
C ASP A 477 -8.71 -41.74 16.00
N VAL A 478 -9.69 -41.35 15.17
CA VAL A 478 -10.00 -39.95 14.89
C VAL A 478 -11.44 -39.64 15.24
N ARG A 479 -11.63 -38.61 16.07
CA ARG A 479 -12.93 -38.00 16.35
C ARG A 479 -13.00 -36.60 15.75
N ARG A 480 -13.95 -36.38 14.83
CA ARG A 480 -14.26 -35.04 14.33
C ARG A 480 -15.14 -34.31 15.34
N VAL A 481 -14.73 -33.12 15.75
CA VAL A 481 -15.48 -32.28 16.70
C VAL A 481 -16.33 -31.24 15.98
N ALA A 482 -17.40 -30.79 16.61
CA ALA A 482 -18.33 -29.82 16.00
C ALA A 482 -17.72 -28.42 15.88
N SER A 483 -16.84 -28.04 16.80
CA SER A 483 -16.13 -26.75 16.78
C SER A 483 -14.73 -26.83 17.36
N MET A 484 -13.92 -25.78 17.12
CA MET A 484 -12.61 -25.64 17.77
C MET A 484 -12.75 -25.58 19.30
N ALA A 485 -13.80 -24.94 19.82
CA ALA A 485 -14.03 -24.82 21.26
C ALA A 485 -14.28 -26.19 21.91
N ASP A 486 -15.14 -27.02 21.30
CA ASP A 486 -15.41 -28.39 21.79
C ASP A 486 -14.13 -29.23 21.77
N GLY A 487 -13.31 -29.07 20.73
CA GLY A 487 -12.01 -29.71 20.62
C GLY A 487 -11.08 -29.34 21.76
N VAL A 488 -10.91 -28.03 22.02
CA VAL A 488 -10.03 -27.54 23.08
C VAL A 488 -10.52 -27.95 24.47
N GLN A 489 -11.83 -27.94 24.70
CA GLN A 489 -12.41 -28.34 25.97
C GLN A 489 -12.20 -29.84 26.25
N ALA A 490 -12.27 -30.68 25.23
CA ALA A 490 -12.13 -32.12 25.38
C ALA A 490 -10.66 -32.62 25.35
N ALA A 491 -9.74 -31.84 24.79
CA ALA A 491 -8.34 -32.24 24.64
C ALA A 491 -7.59 -32.30 25.99
N ALA A 492 -6.79 -33.34 26.15
CA ALA A 492 -5.75 -33.41 27.17
C ALA A 492 -4.55 -32.53 26.80
N VAL A 493 -4.19 -32.49 25.51
CA VAL A 493 -3.13 -31.64 24.97
C VAL A 493 -3.54 -31.06 23.61
N VAL A 494 -3.20 -29.79 23.39
CA VAL A 494 -3.48 -29.06 22.15
C VAL A 494 -2.18 -28.86 21.37
N VAL A 495 -2.19 -29.23 20.09
CA VAL A 495 -1.01 -29.25 19.25
C VAL A 495 -1.17 -28.36 18.03
N LEU A 496 -0.14 -27.60 17.68
CA LEU A 496 -0.05 -26.84 16.45
C LEU A 496 1.38 -26.91 15.86
N PRO A 497 1.75 -27.99 15.16
CA PRO A 497 3.09 -28.18 14.61
C PRO A 497 3.24 -27.49 13.25
N ALA A 498 2.72 -26.26 13.13
CA ALA A 498 2.51 -25.61 11.85
C ALA A 498 3.80 -25.10 11.21
N TRP A 499 3.89 -25.18 9.89
CA TRP A 499 4.88 -24.43 9.12
C TRP A 499 4.47 -22.97 8.99
N ILE A 500 3.16 -22.73 8.92
CA ILE A 500 2.56 -21.41 8.79
C ILE A 500 1.29 -21.34 9.64
N GLU A 501 1.31 -20.47 10.64
CA GLU A 501 0.13 -19.98 11.31
C GLU A 501 0.16 -18.45 11.31
N GLN A 502 -1.00 -17.83 11.22
CA GLN A 502 -1.11 -16.38 11.22
C GLN A 502 -2.02 -15.90 12.34
N GLN A 503 -2.99 -16.73 12.74
CA GLN A 503 -3.99 -16.37 13.72
C GLN A 503 -4.29 -17.59 14.61
N PRO A 504 -3.45 -17.87 15.63
CA PRO A 504 -3.50 -19.10 16.43
C PRO A 504 -4.67 -19.14 17.43
N ARG A 505 -5.91 -18.89 16.99
CA ARG A 505 -7.09 -18.74 17.87
C ARG A 505 -7.38 -19.98 18.71
N GLY A 506 -7.21 -21.18 18.15
CA GLY A 506 -7.37 -22.42 18.88
C GLY A 506 -6.36 -22.57 20.01
N VAL A 507 -5.11 -22.16 19.78
CA VAL A 507 -4.05 -22.17 20.79
C VAL A 507 -4.30 -21.10 21.86
N LEU A 508 -4.67 -19.88 21.47
CA LEU A 508 -5.03 -18.82 22.42
C LEU A 508 -6.20 -19.25 23.33
N LEU A 509 -7.18 -19.99 22.79
CA LEU A 509 -8.26 -20.56 23.58
C LEU A 509 -7.76 -21.64 24.54
N ALA A 510 -6.86 -22.51 24.09
CA ALA A 510 -6.25 -23.54 24.93
C ALA A 510 -5.50 -22.92 26.12
N LEU A 511 -4.70 -21.88 25.87
CA LEU A 511 -3.99 -21.14 26.92
C LEU A 511 -4.95 -20.46 27.88
N ALA A 512 -6.04 -19.85 27.37
CA ALA A 512 -7.05 -19.22 28.21
C ALA A 512 -7.80 -20.23 29.11
N LEU A 513 -7.94 -21.49 28.67
CA LEU A 513 -8.51 -22.59 29.43
C LEU A 513 -7.48 -23.38 30.26
N GLY A 514 -6.22 -22.97 30.28
CA GLY A 514 -5.14 -23.67 31.00
C GLY A 514 -4.80 -25.06 30.45
N ARG A 515 -5.10 -25.32 29.17
CA ARG A 515 -4.76 -26.59 28.50
C ARG A 515 -3.29 -26.61 28.10
N PRO A 516 -2.57 -27.72 28.27
CA PRO A 516 -1.22 -27.88 27.74
C PRO A 516 -1.17 -27.65 26.23
N VAL A 517 -0.21 -26.83 25.79
CA VAL A 517 0.00 -26.48 24.38
C VAL A 517 1.40 -26.89 23.93
N ILE A 518 1.48 -27.58 22.80
CA ILE A 518 2.72 -27.84 22.06
C ILE A 518 2.58 -27.23 20.67
N ALA A 519 3.40 -26.25 20.31
CA ALA A 519 3.28 -25.53 19.05
C ALA A 519 4.64 -25.16 18.47
N THR A 520 4.67 -24.79 17.19
CA THR A 520 5.86 -24.18 16.57
C THR A 520 5.88 -22.67 16.77
N ALA A 521 7.07 -22.07 16.64
CA ALA A 521 7.23 -20.61 16.65
C ALA A 521 6.41 -19.91 15.54
N ALA A 522 6.03 -20.63 14.49
CA ALA A 522 5.16 -20.14 13.42
C ALA A 522 3.75 -19.74 13.89
N CYS A 523 3.36 -20.05 15.14
CA CYS A 523 2.13 -19.52 15.74
C CYS A 523 2.23 -18.05 16.15
N GLY A 524 3.44 -17.49 16.24
CA GLY A 524 3.66 -16.08 16.55
C GLY A 524 3.42 -15.69 18.00
N LEU A 525 3.31 -16.67 18.91
CA LEU A 525 3.26 -16.44 20.35
C LEU A 525 4.66 -16.11 20.89
N GLY A 526 4.71 -15.26 21.90
CA GLY A 526 5.89 -15.00 22.72
C GLY A 526 5.86 -15.76 24.04
N ALA A 527 6.91 -15.59 24.85
CA ALA A 527 6.98 -16.16 26.19
C ALA A 527 5.91 -15.56 27.13
N ASP A 528 5.52 -14.30 26.90
CA ASP A 528 4.53 -13.59 27.72
C ASP A 528 3.07 -14.00 27.46
N ASP A 529 2.81 -14.77 26.38
CA ASP A 529 1.45 -15.11 25.95
C ASP A 529 0.86 -16.32 26.71
N GLY A 530 1.66 -16.98 27.56
CA GLY A 530 1.25 -18.10 28.41
C GLY A 530 2.29 -19.22 28.43
N ALA A 531 2.00 -20.28 29.20
CA ALA A 531 2.86 -21.46 29.24
C ALA A 531 2.54 -22.39 28.06
N TRP A 532 3.44 -22.43 27.07
CA TRP A 532 3.40 -23.36 25.94
C TRP A 532 4.79 -23.93 25.67
N ARG A 533 4.84 -25.09 25.01
CA ARG A 533 6.09 -25.76 24.65
C ARG A 533 6.37 -25.58 23.17
N CYS A 534 7.53 -25.02 22.85
CA CYS A 534 7.95 -24.80 21.47
C CYS A 534 8.61 -26.06 20.89
N VAL A 535 8.27 -26.40 19.66
CA VAL A 535 8.97 -27.40 18.83
C VAL A 535 9.32 -26.80 17.47
N GLU A 536 10.40 -27.29 16.86
CA GLU A 536 10.78 -26.85 15.53
C GLU A 536 9.82 -27.38 14.46
N ALA A 537 9.55 -26.56 13.43
CA ALA A 537 8.70 -26.97 12.32
C ALA A 537 9.37 -28.14 11.56
N GLY A 538 8.61 -29.20 11.32
CA GLY A 538 9.12 -30.44 10.72
C GLY A 538 9.75 -31.41 11.73
N ASP A 539 10.01 -31.05 12.98
CA ASP A 539 10.60 -31.99 13.95
C ASP A 539 9.54 -32.88 14.61
N SER A 540 9.17 -33.95 13.91
CA SER A 540 8.19 -34.93 14.39
C SER A 540 8.68 -35.74 15.59
N ALA A 541 10.00 -35.89 15.76
CA ALA A 541 10.59 -36.63 16.87
C ALA A 541 10.51 -35.82 18.17
N ALA A 542 10.90 -34.54 18.13
CA ALA A 542 10.72 -33.63 19.26
C ALA A 542 9.24 -33.45 19.61
N LEU A 543 8.37 -33.33 18.60
CA LEU A 543 6.92 -33.29 18.81
C LEU A 543 6.41 -34.52 19.54
N ARG A 544 6.83 -35.73 19.14
CA ARG A 544 6.48 -36.98 19.81
C ARG A 544 6.96 -37.00 21.25
N ALA A 545 8.21 -36.64 21.51
CA ALA A 545 8.78 -36.62 22.86
C ALA A 545 7.97 -35.69 23.80
N GLN A 546 7.62 -34.50 23.30
CA GLN A 546 6.79 -33.55 24.05
C GLN A 546 5.36 -34.06 24.30
N LEU A 547 4.78 -34.77 23.33
CA LEU A 547 3.45 -35.39 23.47
C LEU A 547 3.45 -36.51 24.51
N VAL A 548 4.44 -37.39 24.47
CA VAL A 548 4.60 -38.48 25.43
C VAL A 548 4.74 -37.93 26.84
N ASP A 549 5.60 -36.93 27.04
CA ASP A 549 5.79 -36.26 28.34
C ASP A 549 4.50 -35.58 28.83
N ALA A 550 3.83 -34.80 27.96
CA ALA A 550 2.61 -34.08 28.33
C ALA A 550 1.43 -35.01 28.66
N LEU A 551 1.42 -36.23 28.13
CA LEU A 551 0.36 -37.22 28.33
C LEU A 551 0.72 -38.30 29.37
N GLY A 552 1.97 -38.31 29.88
CA GLY A 552 2.44 -39.34 30.80
C GLY A 552 2.46 -40.75 30.20
N LEU A 553 2.74 -40.86 28.91
CA LEU A 553 2.79 -42.15 28.20
C LEU A 553 4.18 -42.81 28.35
N PRO A 554 4.30 -44.15 28.27
CA PRO A 554 5.60 -44.81 28.17
C PRO A 554 6.28 -44.43 26.84
N GLY A 555 7.57 -44.08 26.91
CA GLY A 555 8.38 -43.51 25.82
C GLY A 555 8.71 -44.45 24.67
#